data_AF-A0A3A0D0K6-F1
#
_entry.id   AF-A0A3A0D0K6-F1
#
_cell.length_a   1.000
_cell.length_b   1.000
_cell.length_c   1.000
_cell.angle_alpha   90.00
_cell.angle_beta   90.00
_cell.angle_gamma   90.00
#
_symmetry.space_group_name_H-M   'P 1'
#
loop_
_entity.id
_entity.type
_entity.pdbx_description
1 polymer ?
#
loop_
_entity_poly.entity_id
_entity_poly.type
_entity_poly.pdbx_seq_one_letter_code
_entity_poly.pdbx_strand_id
1 'polypeptide(L)'
;MEWVQRRNWEVVFLRRRRTVKRVLVAALAIMATASVASAQLLTQMGPMQANKADAPAGQDYSQLDNPEAGLICNFNVAGIQSWDAYQDPDNTIVILDVAACVGLASGTPIAMNGIGWDVTLTALGGSWQSELRVYFDDNINPDGSGLFLRPGAGTNTPGTGTFSNPVIKLPDVQIPIIPLPNGMLRLDFHESFDDVNNQVDGTWDSGFLRIQVTPEPSTLALLGLGALGLIRRRR
;
A
#
# COMPACT_ATOMS: atom_id res chain seq x y z
N MET A 1 -74.17 -10.84 50.24
CA MET A 1 -73.56 -11.23 48.95
C MET A 1 -72.06 -10.99 49.12
N GLU A 2 -71.39 -11.95 49.76
CA GLU A 2 -70.42 -12.88 49.11
C GLU A 2 -69.12 -12.12 48.79
N TRP A 3 -68.00 -12.20 49.55
CA TRP A 3 -67.22 -13.36 50.03
C TRP A 3 -67.13 -14.48 49.00
N VAL A 4 -65.90 -14.95 48.70
CA VAL A 4 -65.46 -15.92 47.66
C VAL A 4 -64.95 -15.18 46.40
N GLN A 5 -63.69 -15.21 45.95
CA GLN A 5 -62.61 -16.17 46.16
C GLN A 5 -61.23 -15.52 45.81
N ARG A 6 -60.32 -15.48 46.78
CA ARG A 6 -58.88 -15.62 46.54
C ARG A 6 -58.61 -17.11 46.36
N ARG A 7 -57.88 -17.53 45.33
CA ARG A 7 -56.94 -18.70 45.27
C ARG A 7 -56.72 -19.16 43.82
N ASN A 8 -55.53 -19.70 43.58
CA ASN A 8 -55.03 -20.35 42.37
C ASN A 8 -54.62 -19.28 41.34
N TRP A 9 -53.33 -19.07 41.02
CA TRP A 9 -52.45 -20.03 40.35
C TRP A 9 -50.97 -19.80 40.70
N GLU A 10 -50.55 -20.15 41.91
CA GLU A 10 -49.15 -20.53 42.18
C GLU A 10 -49.00 -22.05 42.03
N VAL A 11 -49.02 -22.56 40.79
CA VAL A 11 -48.47 -23.89 40.47
C VAL A 11 -48.00 -23.90 39.01
N VAL A 12 -46.89 -23.22 38.71
CA VAL A 12 -45.96 -23.67 37.65
C VAL A 12 -44.54 -23.37 38.13
N PHE A 13 -44.13 -24.07 39.19
CA PHE A 13 -42.72 -24.24 39.52
C PHE A 13 -42.08 -25.16 38.47
N LEU A 14 -40.86 -24.79 38.03
CA LEU A 14 -39.82 -25.70 37.51
C LEU A 14 -40.11 -26.48 36.22
N ARG A 15 -39.93 -25.83 35.06
CA ARG A 15 -39.17 -26.44 33.94
C ARG A 15 -38.90 -25.43 32.83
N ARG A 16 -37.70 -24.84 32.83
CA ARG A 16 -36.82 -24.61 31.66
C ARG A 16 -35.65 -23.68 32.02
N ARG A 17 -34.84 -24.09 33.01
CA ARG A 17 -33.40 -23.79 32.94
C ARG A 17 -32.82 -24.73 31.89
N ARG A 18 -32.41 -24.18 30.75
CA ARG A 18 -31.41 -24.68 29.76
C ARG A 18 -31.84 -24.30 28.34
N THR A 19 -31.65 -23.04 27.93
CA THR A 19 -31.25 -22.66 26.55
C THR A 19 -31.18 -21.14 26.38
N VAL A 20 -30.27 -20.45 27.07
CA VAL A 20 -29.81 -19.10 26.64
C VAL A 20 -28.29 -18.97 26.81
N LYS A 21 -27.56 -20.00 26.36
CA LYS A 21 -26.08 -19.98 26.24
C LYS A 21 -25.62 -20.17 24.78
N ARG A 22 -26.43 -19.75 23.80
CA ARG A 22 -26.11 -19.92 22.37
C ARG A 22 -26.55 -18.73 21.50
N VAL A 23 -26.30 -17.50 21.93
CA VAL A 23 -26.36 -16.33 21.02
C VAL A 23 -25.06 -15.51 21.04
N LEU A 24 -24.04 -15.94 21.80
CA LEU A 24 -22.75 -15.24 21.90
C LEU A 24 -21.63 -15.93 21.09
N VAL A 25 -21.96 -16.56 19.96
CA VAL A 25 -20.97 -17.21 19.06
C VAL A 25 -21.10 -16.75 17.59
N ALA A 26 -22.07 -15.90 17.25
CA ALA A 26 -22.26 -15.44 15.87
C ALA A 26 -21.61 -14.08 15.54
N ALA A 27 -20.62 -13.62 16.32
CA ALA A 27 -19.79 -12.45 16.00
C ALA A 27 -18.33 -12.82 15.67
N LEU A 28 -17.98 -14.10 15.65
CA LEU A 28 -16.61 -14.58 15.42
C LEU A 28 -16.47 -15.45 14.16
N ALA A 29 -17.38 -15.30 13.20
CA ALA A 29 -17.39 -16.10 11.96
C ALA A 29 -17.56 -15.26 10.68
N ILE A 30 -17.29 -13.95 10.74
CA ILE A 30 -17.23 -13.07 9.56
C ILE A 30 -15.77 -12.63 9.24
N MET A 31 -14.79 -13.00 10.07
CA MET A 31 -13.36 -12.74 9.79
C MET A 31 -12.60 -13.97 9.26
N ALA A 32 -13.25 -14.80 8.43
CA ALA A 32 -12.59 -15.97 7.84
C ALA A 32 -12.85 -16.15 6.33
N THR A 33 -13.41 -15.15 5.65
CA THR A 33 -13.59 -15.19 4.18
C THR A 33 -12.88 -14.05 3.44
N ALA A 34 -12.07 -13.23 4.11
CA ALA A 34 -11.21 -12.25 3.44
C ALA A 34 -9.82 -12.83 3.05
N SER A 35 -9.47 -14.04 3.49
CA SER A 35 -8.12 -14.61 3.29
C SER A 35 -7.93 -15.40 1.99
N VAL A 36 -8.96 -15.52 1.14
CA VAL A 36 -8.85 -16.34 -0.09
C VAL A 36 -8.55 -15.51 -1.35
N ALA A 37 -8.68 -14.17 -1.30
CA ALA A 37 -8.21 -13.30 -2.38
C ALA A 37 -6.69 -13.04 -2.32
N SER A 38 -6.07 -13.22 -1.15
CA SER A 38 -4.64 -12.95 -0.95
C SER A 38 -3.70 -14.06 -1.45
N ALA A 39 -4.22 -15.23 -1.78
CA ALA A 39 -3.40 -16.37 -2.22
C ALA A 39 -3.01 -16.30 -3.71
N GLN A 40 -3.69 -15.47 -4.51
CA GLN A 40 -3.39 -15.31 -5.93
C GLN A 40 -2.43 -14.13 -6.23
N LEU A 41 -2.11 -13.29 -5.23
CA LEU A 41 -1.07 -12.26 -5.37
C LEU A 41 0.34 -12.78 -5.03
N LEU A 42 0.46 -13.99 -4.47
CA LEU A 42 1.74 -14.56 -4.05
C LEU A 42 2.60 -15.08 -5.22
N THR A 43 2.07 -15.06 -6.44
CA THR A 43 2.78 -15.52 -7.65
C THR A 43 3.56 -14.42 -8.37
N GLN A 44 3.53 -13.18 -7.88
CA GLN A 44 4.30 -12.04 -8.43
C GLN A 44 5.38 -11.47 -7.50
N MET A 45 5.57 -12.05 -6.31
CA MET A 45 6.68 -11.66 -5.44
C MET A 45 7.97 -12.27 -6.00
N GLY A 46 8.84 -11.42 -6.57
CA GLY A 46 10.24 -11.77 -6.81
C GLY A 46 10.93 -12.28 -5.54
N PRO A 47 12.13 -12.88 -5.63
CA PRO A 47 12.77 -13.54 -4.50
C PRO A 47 12.84 -12.61 -3.29
N MET A 48 12.26 -13.04 -2.17
CA MET A 48 12.40 -12.37 -0.89
C MET A 48 13.90 -12.21 -0.60
N GLN A 49 14.35 -10.99 -0.34
CA GLN A 49 15.72 -10.75 0.09
C GLN A 49 15.98 -11.56 1.37
N ALA A 50 17.00 -12.41 1.32
CA ALA A 50 17.36 -13.29 2.42
C ALA A 50 17.69 -12.49 3.69
N ASN A 51 17.23 -12.98 4.84
CA ASN A 51 17.64 -12.44 6.14
C ASN A 51 19.16 -12.60 6.30
N LYS A 52 19.83 -11.57 6.85
CA LYS A 52 21.27 -11.55 7.17
C LYS A 52 21.74 -12.76 8.01
N ALA A 53 20.82 -13.41 8.73
CA ALA A 53 21.11 -14.58 9.56
C ALA A 53 21.20 -15.91 8.79
N ASP A 54 20.71 -15.96 7.54
CA ASP A 54 20.61 -17.19 6.75
C ASP A 54 21.62 -17.23 5.58
N ALA A 55 22.48 -16.22 5.45
CA ALA A 55 23.35 -16.05 4.30
C ALA A 55 24.78 -16.60 4.53
N PRO A 56 25.41 -17.27 3.53
CA PRO A 56 26.77 -17.80 3.64
C PRO A 56 27.80 -16.70 3.91
N ALA A 57 28.78 -16.99 4.78
CA ALA A 57 29.86 -16.07 5.11
C ALA A 57 30.76 -15.80 3.88
N GLY A 58 31.00 -14.53 3.55
CA GLY A 58 31.97 -14.10 2.51
C GLY A 58 31.43 -13.21 1.39
N GLN A 59 30.16 -12.80 1.43
CA GLN A 59 29.62 -11.77 0.52
C GLN A 59 29.82 -10.37 1.09
N ASP A 60 30.11 -9.38 0.24
CA ASP A 60 30.18 -7.96 0.60
C ASP A 60 28.77 -7.44 0.87
N TYR A 61 28.52 -7.03 2.12
CA TYR A 61 27.23 -6.53 2.60
C TYR A 61 27.27 -5.05 2.96
N SER A 62 28.17 -4.27 2.36
CA SER A 62 28.22 -2.80 2.51
C SER A 62 26.91 -2.08 2.14
N GLN A 63 25.96 -2.76 1.50
CA GLN A 63 24.60 -2.27 1.24
C GLN A 63 23.56 -2.60 2.34
N LEU A 64 23.82 -3.54 3.24
CA LEU A 64 22.90 -3.91 4.33
C LEU A 64 23.21 -3.21 5.66
N ASP A 65 24.38 -2.58 5.77
CA ASP A 65 24.83 -1.89 6.99
C ASP A 65 24.64 -0.36 6.93
N ASN A 66 23.84 0.15 5.98
CA ASN A 66 23.32 1.50 6.06
C ASN A 66 21.99 1.49 6.85
N PRO A 67 21.95 1.95 8.12
CA PRO A 67 20.68 2.20 8.83
C PRO A 67 19.82 3.28 8.15
N GLU A 68 20.32 3.89 7.06
CA GLU A 68 19.61 4.79 6.15
C GLU A 68 19.05 4.12 4.88
N ALA A 69 19.21 2.80 4.70
CA ALA A 69 18.60 2.06 3.60
C ALA A 69 17.12 1.79 3.94
N GLY A 70 16.21 2.60 3.40
CA GLY A 70 14.78 2.34 3.54
C GLY A 70 14.37 1.03 2.87
N LEU A 71 13.23 0.49 3.27
CA LEU A 71 12.61 -0.67 2.62
C LEU A 71 12.11 -0.25 1.23
N ILE A 72 12.22 -1.13 0.23
CA ILE A 72 11.80 -0.82 -1.15
C ILE A 72 10.55 -1.61 -1.50
N CYS A 73 9.50 -0.90 -1.90
CA CYS A 73 8.35 -1.45 -2.60
C CYS A 73 8.53 -1.29 -4.11
N ASN A 74 8.51 -2.40 -4.85
CA ASN A 74 8.53 -2.39 -6.31
C ASN A 74 7.09 -2.42 -6.84
N PHE A 75 6.62 -1.31 -7.39
CA PHE A 75 5.29 -1.20 -7.98
C PHE A 75 5.39 -1.35 -9.51
N ASN A 76 4.75 -2.37 -10.07
CA ASN A 76 4.71 -2.60 -11.51
C ASN A 76 3.71 -1.63 -12.17
N VAL A 77 4.17 -0.91 -13.21
CA VAL A 77 3.36 0.09 -13.92
C VAL A 77 2.74 -0.42 -15.21
N ALA A 78 3.03 -1.66 -15.61
CA ALA A 78 2.68 -2.18 -16.93
C ALA A 78 1.18 -2.05 -17.25
N GLY A 79 0.89 -1.39 -18.37
CA GLY A 79 -0.46 -1.21 -18.90
C GLY A 79 -1.25 -0.06 -18.27
N ILE A 80 -0.67 0.72 -17.36
CA ILE A 80 -1.34 1.89 -16.79
C ILE A 80 -1.46 2.99 -17.86
N GLN A 81 -2.65 3.56 -17.98
CA GLN A 81 -2.94 4.63 -18.93
C GLN A 81 -2.89 5.99 -18.26
N SER A 82 -2.46 6.97 -19.04
CA SER A 82 -2.43 8.39 -18.73
C SER A 82 -3.39 9.08 -19.69
N TRP A 83 -4.39 9.75 -19.14
CA TRP A 83 -5.42 10.47 -19.90
C TRP A 83 -5.10 11.95 -19.77
N ASP A 84 -5.95 12.71 -19.11
CA ASP A 84 -5.87 14.16 -19.10
C ASP A 84 -5.03 14.72 -17.92
N ALA A 85 -5.30 15.97 -17.56
CA ALA A 85 -4.62 16.67 -16.48
C ALA A 85 -4.89 16.05 -15.08
N TYR A 86 -4.05 16.42 -14.11
CA TYR A 86 -4.20 16.01 -12.70
C TYR A 86 -5.63 16.19 -12.18
N GLN A 87 -6.13 15.19 -11.43
CA GLN A 87 -7.49 15.10 -10.90
C GLN A 87 -8.62 14.92 -11.93
N ASP A 88 -8.30 14.70 -13.20
CA ASP A 88 -9.33 14.28 -14.15
C ASP A 88 -9.96 12.94 -13.73
N PRO A 89 -11.30 12.80 -13.76
CA PRO A 89 -11.99 11.54 -13.45
C PRO A 89 -11.57 10.33 -14.30
N ASP A 90 -11.06 10.54 -15.50
CA ASP A 90 -10.66 9.46 -16.42
C ASP A 90 -9.23 8.94 -16.12
N ASN A 91 -8.48 9.62 -15.26
CA ASN A 91 -7.14 9.19 -14.86
C ASN A 91 -7.14 7.88 -14.07
N THR A 92 -6.05 7.13 -14.22
CA THR A 92 -5.85 5.91 -13.44
C THR A 92 -5.33 6.27 -12.05
N ILE A 93 -6.15 6.03 -11.03
CA ILE A 93 -5.77 6.20 -9.62
C ILE A 93 -5.55 4.83 -8.98
N VAL A 94 -4.38 4.63 -8.38
CA VAL A 94 -4.01 3.42 -7.63
C VAL A 94 -3.82 3.77 -6.16
N ILE A 95 -4.44 2.98 -5.28
CA ILE A 95 -4.16 3.01 -3.84
C ILE A 95 -3.29 1.80 -3.52
N LEU A 96 -2.03 2.06 -3.20
CA LEU A 96 -1.02 1.05 -2.92
C LEU A 96 -0.81 0.92 -1.41
N ASP A 97 -0.99 -0.28 -0.87
CA ASP A 97 -0.58 -0.61 0.49
C ASP A 97 0.93 -0.84 0.53
N VAL A 98 1.67 0.26 0.70
CA VAL A 98 3.14 0.24 0.69
C VAL A 98 3.66 -0.45 1.94
N ALA A 99 2.95 -0.37 3.07
CA ALA A 99 3.31 -1.10 4.28
C ALA A 99 3.28 -2.61 4.06
N ALA A 100 2.19 -3.13 3.49
CA ALA A 100 2.10 -4.55 3.14
C ALA A 100 3.12 -4.95 2.08
N CYS A 101 3.39 -4.08 1.10
CA CYS A 101 4.38 -4.32 0.05
C CYS A 101 5.80 -4.58 0.61
N VAL A 102 6.16 -3.91 1.71
CA VAL A 102 7.46 -4.09 2.39
C VAL A 102 7.41 -5.10 3.54
N GLY A 103 6.34 -5.90 3.64
CA GLY A 103 6.21 -6.99 4.59
C GLY A 103 5.74 -6.59 6.00
N LEU A 104 5.23 -5.37 6.17
CA LEU A 104 4.58 -4.94 7.41
C LEU A 104 3.09 -5.27 7.38
N ALA A 105 2.42 -5.12 8.52
CA ALA A 105 0.96 -5.22 8.53
C ALA A 105 0.34 -4.07 7.71
N SER A 106 -0.70 -4.37 6.93
CA SER A 106 -1.52 -3.35 6.28
C SER A 106 -1.97 -2.29 7.29
N GLY A 107 -1.95 -1.01 6.91
CA GLY A 107 -2.31 0.08 7.82
C GLY A 107 -1.16 0.58 8.70
N THR A 108 0.02 -0.06 8.66
CA THR A 108 1.15 0.34 9.51
C THR A 108 1.67 1.72 9.08
N PRO A 109 1.80 2.69 10.01
CA PRO A 109 2.38 3.99 9.70
C PRO A 109 3.83 3.86 9.23
N ILE A 110 4.09 4.44 8.07
CA ILE A 110 5.42 4.52 7.43
C ILE A 110 5.55 5.88 6.76
N ALA A 111 6.73 6.20 6.24
CA ALA A 111 6.95 7.41 5.46
C ALA A 111 7.72 7.10 4.18
N MET A 112 7.28 7.64 3.05
CA MET A 112 8.00 7.57 1.78
C MET A 112 9.11 8.61 1.76
N ASN A 113 10.34 8.16 1.59
CA ASN A 113 11.54 8.99 1.66
C ASN A 113 12.47 8.84 0.47
N GLY A 114 12.10 8.06 -0.54
CA GLY A 114 12.84 8.00 -1.79
C GLY A 114 12.01 7.41 -2.92
N ILE A 115 12.45 7.70 -4.14
CA ILE A 115 11.83 7.18 -5.36
C ILE A 115 12.91 6.89 -6.40
N GLY A 116 12.82 5.73 -7.03
CA GLY A 116 13.56 5.38 -8.24
C GLY A 116 12.59 4.84 -9.27
N TRP A 117 13.02 4.76 -10.52
CA TRP A 117 12.19 4.23 -11.59
C TRP A 117 13.03 3.51 -12.65
N ASP A 118 12.40 2.60 -13.35
CA ASP A 118 12.88 1.99 -14.58
C ASP A 118 11.63 1.60 -15.37
N VAL A 119 11.23 2.46 -16.31
CA VAL A 119 9.93 2.39 -16.96
C VAL A 119 10.07 2.61 -18.46
N THR A 120 9.21 1.96 -19.22
CA THR A 120 8.99 2.25 -20.65
C THR A 120 7.64 2.93 -20.79
N LEU A 121 7.64 4.07 -21.46
CA LEU A 121 6.48 4.92 -21.68
C LEU A 121 6.24 5.05 -23.17
N THR A 122 4.97 5.12 -23.58
CA THR A 122 4.59 5.54 -24.94
C THR A 122 3.68 6.75 -24.85
N ALA A 123 4.09 7.84 -25.47
CA ALA A 123 3.22 9.00 -25.72
C ALA A 123 2.46 8.78 -27.03
N LEU A 124 1.15 8.97 -26.99
CA LEU A 124 0.21 8.75 -28.08
C LEU A 124 -0.27 10.09 -28.65
N GLY A 125 -0.78 10.08 -29.88
CA GLY A 125 -1.33 11.29 -30.48
C GLY A 125 -0.32 12.45 -30.60
N GLY A 126 -0.70 13.61 -30.06
CA GLY A 126 0.11 14.83 -30.02
C GLY A 126 1.08 14.91 -28.84
N SER A 127 0.93 14.03 -27.86
CA SER A 127 1.58 14.07 -26.55
C SER A 127 3.06 13.77 -26.59
N TRP A 128 3.76 14.23 -25.57
CA TRP A 128 5.19 14.02 -25.40
C TRP A 128 5.51 13.10 -24.23
N GLN A 129 6.58 12.31 -24.36
CA GLN A 129 7.08 11.45 -23.29
C GLN A 129 7.39 12.20 -21.97
N SER A 130 7.70 13.50 -22.08
CA SER A 130 7.93 14.35 -20.92
C SER A 130 6.66 14.71 -20.15
N GLU A 131 5.47 14.53 -20.74
CA GLU A 131 4.19 14.94 -20.18
C GLU A 131 3.55 13.88 -19.31
N LEU A 132 3.79 12.60 -19.60
CA LEU A 132 3.40 11.49 -18.73
C LEU A 132 4.01 11.66 -17.35
N ARG A 133 3.14 11.66 -16.34
CA ARG A 133 3.52 11.87 -14.94
C ARG A 133 2.70 11.00 -14.00
N VAL A 134 3.27 10.81 -12.82
CA VAL A 134 2.59 10.19 -11.69
C VAL A 134 2.71 11.11 -10.49
N TYR A 135 1.59 11.34 -9.81
CA TYR A 135 1.55 12.09 -8.57
C TYR A 135 1.37 11.16 -7.37
N PHE A 136 2.16 11.40 -6.33
CA PHE A 136 2.18 10.62 -5.09
C PHE A 136 1.65 11.43 -3.91
N ASP A 137 0.67 10.91 -3.16
CA ASP A 137 0.17 11.51 -1.92
C ASP A 137 -0.24 10.47 -0.85
N ASP A 138 -0.62 10.96 0.35
CA ASP A 138 -0.94 10.17 1.54
C ASP A 138 -2.30 9.45 1.55
N ASN A 139 -3.08 9.57 0.46
CA ASN A 139 -4.42 9.01 0.31
C ASN A 139 -5.43 9.43 1.41
N ILE A 140 -5.15 10.51 2.14
CA ILE A 140 -6.05 11.05 3.17
C ILE A 140 -6.62 12.39 2.70
N ASN A 141 -5.76 13.26 2.17
CA ASN A 141 -6.16 14.57 1.67
C ASN A 141 -5.38 14.93 0.40
N PRO A 142 -5.84 14.53 -0.80
CA PRO A 142 -5.19 14.88 -2.06
C PRO A 142 -5.33 16.38 -2.32
N ASP A 143 -4.38 17.17 -1.81
CA ASP A 143 -4.37 18.63 -1.83
C ASP A 143 -3.35 19.23 -2.82
N GLY A 144 -2.66 18.37 -3.58
CA GLY A 144 -1.61 18.76 -4.52
C GLY A 144 -0.24 19.00 -3.88
N SER A 145 -0.06 18.79 -2.57
CA SER A 145 1.23 19.00 -1.88
C SER A 145 2.21 17.83 -1.99
N GLY A 146 1.84 16.79 -2.73
CA GLY A 146 2.63 15.58 -2.92
C GLY A 146 3.78 15.74 -3.90
N LEU A 147 4.21 14.62 -4.47
CA LEU A 147 5.34 14.58 -5.40
C LEU A 147 4.87 14.27 -6.82
N PHE A 148 5.20 15.12 -7.77
CA PHE A 148 5.07 14.81 -9.20
C PHE A 148 6.38 14.23 -9.74
N LEU A 149 6.30 13.02 -10.29
CA LEU A 149 7.40 12.39 -11.02
C LEU A 149 7.12 12.41 -12.52
N ARG A 150 8.12 12.84 -13.29
CA ARG A 150 8.12 12.86 -14.77
C ARG A 150 9.32 12.06 -15.26
N PRO A 151 9.20 10.74 -15.51
CA PRO A 151 10.34 9.92 -15.91
C PRO A 151 11.03 10.41 -17.18
N GLY A 152 10.24 10.92 -18.14
CA GLY A 152 10.72 11.48 -19.40
C GLY A 152 11.01 12.98 -19.40
N ALA A 153 11.19 13.61 -18.24
CA ALA A 153 11.42 15.05 -18.15
C ALA A 153 12.55 15.50 -19.10
N GLY A 154 12.24 16.47 -19.98
CA GLY A 154 13.17 16.99 -20.99
C GLY A 154 13.08 16.30 -22.36
N THR A 155 12.35 15.19 -22.48
CA THR A 155 12.14 14.48 -23.75
C THR A 155 10.80 14.87 -24.39
N ASN A 156 10.83 15.93 -25.19
CA ASN A 156 9.65 16.47 -25.87
C ASN A 156 9.45 15.80 -27.24
N THR A 157 9.27 14.48 -27.24
CA THR A 157 9.04 13.69 -28.45
C THR A 157 7.89 12.71 -28.24
N PRO A 158 7.08 12.43 -29.29
CA PRO A 158 6.05 11.40 -29.24
C PRO A 158 6.65 9.99 -29.30
N GLY A 159 5.81 8.96 -29.12
CA GLY A 159 6.17 7.56 -29.28
C GLY A 159 6.79 6.95 -28.02
N THR A 160 7.53 5.85 -28.18
CA THR A 160 8.04 5.02 -27.06
C THR A 160 9.44 5.40 -26.60
N GLY A 161 9.67 5.46 -25.28
CA GLY A 161 10.95 5.74 -24.66
C GLY A 161 11.13 5.00 -23.33
N THR A 162 12.37 4.69 -22.97
CA THR A 162 12.71 4.02 -21.70
C THR A 162 13.48 4.99 -20.81
N PHE A 163 13.06 5.11 -19.56
CA PHE A 163 13.59 6.05 -18.59
C PHE A 163 13.91 5.33 -17.28
N SER A 164 15.11 5.53 -16.77
CA SER A 164 15.54 4.93 -15.51
C SER A 164 16.36 5.91 -14.67
N ASN A 165 16.18 5.79 -13.36
CA ASN A 165 16.97 6.51 -12.37
C ASN A 165 17.06 5.64 -11.11
N PRO A 166 18.25 5.44 -10.51
CA PRO A 166 18.34 4.84 -9.19
C PRO A 166 17.44 5.54 -8.16
N VAL A 167 17.26 4.89 -7.01
CA VAL A 167 16.49 5.51 -5.93
C VAL A 167 17.20 6.77 -5.46
N ILE A 168 16.52 7.90 -5.58
CA ILE A 168 16.92 9.19 -5.04
C ILE A 168 16.18 9.37 -3.71
N LYS A 169 16.91 9.67 -2.63
CA LYS A 169 16.29 10.06 -1.37
C LYS A 169 15.72 11.47 -1.50
N LEU A 170 14.46 11.65 -1.09
CA LEU A 170 13.77 12.95 -1.19
C LEU A 170 14.52 14.06 -0.42
N PRO A 171 15.01 13.84 0.82
CA PRO A 171 15.75 14.87 1.55
C PRO A 171 17.06 15.30 0.88
N ASP A 172 17.73 14.38 0.17
CA ASP A 172 19.01 14.66 -0.51
C ASP A 172 18.84 15.66 -1.66
N VAL A 173 17.62 15.76 -2.21
CA VAL A 173 17.23 16.71 -3.26
C VAL A 173 16.25 17.78 -2.75
N GLN A 174 16.23 18.00 -1.43
CA GLN A 174 15.41 19.04 -0.77
C GLN A 174 13.89 18.88 -0.98
N ILE A 175 13.43 17.66 -1.26
CA ILE A 175 12.02 17.32 -1.33
C ILE A 175 11.58 16.78 0.05
N PRO A 176 10.47 17.25 0.62
CA PRO A 176 9.94 16.72 1.87
C PRO A 176 9.61 15.23 1.79
N ILE A 177 9.77 14.53 2.91
CA ILE A 177 9.28 13.16 3.10
C ILE A 177 7.74 13.18 3.07
N ILE A 178 7.11 12.19 2.43
CA ILE A 178 5.66 12.03 2.41
C ILE A 178 5.25 11.09 3.55
N PRO A 179 4.61 11.59 4.62
CA PRO A 179 4.11 10.74 5.69
C PRO A 179 2.93 9.91 5.17
N LEU A 180 2.86 8.62 5.52
CA LEU A 180 1.77 7.72 5.19
C LEU A 180 1.17 7.16 6.48
N PRO A 181 0.30 7.91 7.19
CA PRO A 181 -0.22 7.53 8.50
C PRO A 181 -1.02 6.22 8.50
N ASN A 182 -1.52 5.81 7.34
CA ASN A 182 -2.26 4.56 7.12
C ASN A 182 -1.45 3.53 6.28
N GLY A 183 -0.18 3.79 6.00
CA GLY A 183 0.65 2.91 5.17
C GLY A 183 0.25 2.84 3.69
N MET A 184 -0.72 3.65 3.26
CA MET A 184 -1.24 3.68 1.89
C MET A 184 -0.64 4.86 1.14
N LEU A 185 -0.25 4.63 -0.10
CA LEU A 185 0.21 5.65 -1.04
C LEU A 185 -0.80 5.73 -2.18
N ARG A 186 -1.30 6.93 -2.49
CA ARG A 186 -2.08 7.16 -3.69
C ARG A 186 -1.14 7.51 -4.84
N LEU A 187 -1.33 6.86 -5.98
CA LEU A 187 -0.65 7.15 -7.24
C LEU A 187 -1.70 7.59 -8.26
N ASP A 188 -1.52 8.77 -8.82
CA ASP A 188 -2.41 9.36 -9.82
C ASP A 188 -1.63 9.52 -11.13
N PHE A 189 -1.96 8.70 -12.13
CA PHE A 189 -1.29 8.65 -13.43
C PHE A 189 -2.05 9.52 -14.44
N HIS A 190 -1.38 10.55 -14.94
CA HIS A 190 -1.99 11.63 -15.71
C HIS A 190 -0.94 12.36 -16.55
N GLU A 191 -1.36 13.22 -17.48
CA GLU A 191 -0.47 14.02 -18.30
C GLU A 191 -0.38 15.47 -17.83
N SER A 192 0.62 16.21 -18.31
CA SER A 192 0.74 17.65 -18.03
C SER A 192 -0.10 18.54 -18.93
N PHE A 193 -0.56 17.99 -20.05
CA PHE A 193 -1.33 18.69 -21.06
C PHE A 193 -2.27 17.68 -21.73
N ASP A 194 -3.51 18.09 -22.01
CA ASP A 194 -4.46 17.30 -22.80
C ASP A 194 -4.37 17.80 -24.24
N ASP A 195 -3.80 16.98 -25.12
CA ASP A 195 -3.70 17.27 -26.55
C ASP A 195 -4.97 16.88 -27.31
N VAL A 196 -5.69 15.86 -26.83
CA VAL A 196 -6.88 15.33 -27.47
C VAL A 196 -7.92 14.88 -26.43
N ASN A 197 -8.83 15.80 -26.13
CA ASN A 197 -9.90 15.62 -25.15
C ASN A 197 -10.56 14.23 -25.15
N ASN A 198 -10.57 13.59 -23.97
CA ASN A 198 -11.12 12.27 -23.68
C ASN A 198 -10.45 11.13 -24.47
N GLN A 199 -9.15 11.20 -24.69
CA GLN A 199 -8.37 10.10 -25.25
C GLN A 199 -7.22 9.72 -24.32
N VAL A 200 -6.67 8.51 -24.53
CA VAL A 200 -5.46 8.11 -23.86
C VAL A 200 -4.31 8.84 -24.53
N ASP A 201 -3.66 9.71 -23.78
CA ASP A 201 -2.53 10.51 -24.23
C ASP A 201 -1.20 9.76 -24.02
N GLY A 202 -1.15 8.85 -23.06
CA GLY A 202 0.05 8.05 -22.81
C GLY A 202 -0.18 6.71 -22.14
N THR A 203 0.79 5.80 -22.30
CA THR A 203 0.80 4.48 -21.64
C THR A 203 2.12 4.23 -20.93
N TRP A 204 2.03 3.64 -19.73
CA TRP A 204 3.14 3.06 -18.99
C TRP A 204 3.28 1.59 -19.40
N ASP A 205 4.05 1.33 -20.45
CA ASP A 205 4.06 0.03 -21.12
C ASP A 205 4.64 -1.08 -20.24
N SER A 206 5.72 -0.78 -19.50
CA SER A 206 6.40 -1.75 -18.63
C SER A 206 7.30 -1.09 -17.60
N GLY A 207 7.73 -1.87 -16.61
CA GLY A 207 8.76 -1.48 -15.65
C GLY A 207 8.24 -1.30 -14.23
N PHE A 208 9.05 -0.63 -13.38
CA PHE A 208 8.76 -0.48 -11.97
C PHE A 208 9.05 0.94 -11.45
N LEU A 209 8.18 1.37 -10.54
CA LEU A 209 8.49 2.42 -9.57
C LEU A 209 9.06 1.75 -8.31
N ARG A 210 10.21 2.26 -7.83
CA ARG A 210 10.91 1.80 -6.64
C ARG A 210 10.68 2.80 -5.52
N ILE A 211 9.67 2.54 -4.70
CA ILE A 211 9.25 3.42 -3.62
C ILE A 211 10.03 3.03 -2.36
N GLN A 212 10.88 3.95 -1.89
CA GLN A 212 11.63 3.74 -0.65
C GLN A 212 10.85 4.32 0.53
N VAL A 213 10.70 3.51 1.58
CA VAL A 213 9.99 3.86 2.80
C VAL A 213 10.78 3.55 4.06
N THR A 214 10.49 4.27 5.13
CA THR A 214 11.00 3.98 6.47
C THR A 214 9.84 3.83 7.44
N PRO A 215 9.76 2.72 8.20
CA PRO A 215 8.75 2.57 9.23
C PRO A 215 8.98 3.55 10.37
N GLU A 216 7.91 3.99 11.04
CA GLU A 216 8.06 4.82 12.23
C GLU A 216 8.82 4.07 13.36
N PRO A 217 9.64 4.76 14.17
CA PRO A 217 10.42 4.12 15.23
C PRO A 217 9.59 3.29 16.22
N SER A 218 8.35 3.73 16.48
CA SER A 218 7.37 3.05 17.35
C SER A 218 6.96 1.68 16.79
N THR A 219 6.78 1.57 15.48
CA THR A 219 6.44 0.32 14.77
C THR A 219 7.53 -0.72 14.96
N LEU A 220 8.80 -0.33 14.78
CA LEU A 220 9.95 -1.23 14.96
C LEU A 220 10.10 -1.67 16.42
N ALA A 221 9.88 -0.75 17.37
CA ALA A 221 9.91 -1.06 18.79
C ALA A 221 8.85 -2.10 19.17
N LEU A 222 7.61 -1.96 18.67
CA LEU A 222 6.54 -2.92 18.91
C LEU A 222 6.84 -4.30 18.28
N LEU A 223 7.37 -4.33 17.06
CA LEU A 223 7.75 -5.58 16.41
C LEU A 223 8.88 -6.30 17.18
N GLY A 224 9.89 -5.54 17.63
CA GLY A 224 10.97 -6.05 18.47
C GLY A 224 10.47 -6.60 19.80
N LEU A 225 9.60 -5.86 20.50
CA LEU A 225 9.00 -6.30 21.76
C LEU A 225 8.09 -7.52 21.59
N GLY A 226 7.32 -7.59 20.49
CA GLY A 226 6.49 -8.74 20.15
C GLY A 226 7.33 -10.00 19.93
N ALA A 227 8.43 -9.89 19.18
CA ALA A 227 9.37 -10.98 18.97
C ALA A 227 10.00 -11.46 20.29
N LEU A 228 10.44 -10.54 21.15
CA LEU A 228 10.98 -10.87 22.47
C LEU A 228 9.94 -11.55 23.38
N GLY A 229 8.68 -11.10 23.36
CA GLY A 229 7.59 -11.73 24.10
C GLY A 229 7.33 -13.17 23.66
N LEU A 230 7.35 -13.44 22.34
CA LEU A 230 7.20 -14.79 21.79
C LEU A 230 8.38 -15.70 22.15
N ILE A 231 9.62 -15.17 22.13
CA ILE A 231 10.81 -15.92 22.55
C ILE A 231 10.73 -16.27 24.04
N ARG A 232 10.34 -15.31 24.90
CA ARG A 232 10.21 -15.55 26.34
C ARG A 232 9.14 -16.58 26.68
N ARG A 233 8.04 -16.63 25.92
CA ARG A 233 6.95 -17.59 26.13
C ARG A 233 7.34 -19.04 25.76
N ARG A 234 8.38 -19.24 24.95
CA ARG A 234 8.87 -20.56 24.55
C ARG A 234 9.86 -21.19 25.55
N ARG A 235 10.29 -20.44 26.57
CA ARG A 235 11.12 -20.96 27.67
C ARG A 235 10.24 -21.23 28.89
#